data_AF-A0A3M1FXX4-F1
#
_entry.id   AF-A0A3M1FXX4-F1
#
_cell.length_a   1.000
_cell.length_b   1.000
_cell.length_c   1.000
_cell.angle_alpha   90.00
_cell.angle_beta   90.00
_cell.angle_gamma   90.00
#
_symmetry.space_group_name_H-M   'P 1'
#
loop_
_entity.id
_entity.type
_entity.pdbx_description
1 polymer ?
#
loop_
_entity_poly.entity_id
_entity_poly.type
_entity_poly.pdbx_seq_one_letter_code
_entity_poly.pdbx_strand_id
1 'polypeptide(L)'
;MGSFCHNLQRDYQGSALASSHLTVDSTAVNPQNILSQLKLPDPLEGKNTAQERFLLNGHRFCSRSEAACGILLEKYIPGFTLTKGITYQVPIGISPEGHVRTVDFRFKDTLIEFHPPRIWSRVTRLGDIPTRKTARKLRKLLYSGKLPKKKKKMIREKLRSILKTQYWKRRRKVIDSGGVFQHCKLIVIGNAKELYEQVLLVLAPENAPPLETFLREFSSLQKKCKECPPPHAA
;
A
#
# COMPACT_ATOMS: atom_id res chain seq x y z
N MET A 1 9.35 -13.97 -79.12
CA MET A 1 9.79 -13.74 -77.72
C MET A 1 8.57 -13.17 -76.99
N GLY A 2 7.76 -14.01 -76.34
CA GLY A 2 7.91 -14.40 -74.93
C GLY A 2 7.28 -13.28 -74.06
N SER A 3 6.35 -13.48 -73.14
CA SER A 3 5.88 -14.65 -72.42
C SER A 3 4.52 -14.31 -71.77
N PHE A 4 3.71 -15.36 -71.59
CA PHE A 4 2.54 -15.46 -70.71
C PHE A 4 2.78 -14.90 -69.30
N CYS A 5 1.73 -14.38 -68.65
CA CYS A 5 1.42 -14.79 -67.28
C CYS A 5 -0.06 -14.53 -66.91
N HIS A 6 -0.68 -15.59 -66.38
CA HIS A 6 -2.08 -15.74 -66.00
C HIS A 6 -2.44 -14.98 -64.72
N ASN A 7 -3.63 -14.37 -64.71
CA ASN A 7 -4.35 -13.97 -63.50
C ASN A 7 -5.05 -15.19 -62.89
N LEU A 8 -4.68 -15.54 -61.66
CA LEU A 8 -5.38 -16.49 -60.80
C LEU A 8 -6.22 -15.71 -59.78
N GLN A 9 -7.54 -15.69 -59.98
CA GLN A 9 -8.51 -15.39 -58.93
C GLN A 9 -8.48 -16.54 -57.90
N ARG A 10 -8.28 -16.21 -56.62
CA ARG A 10 -8.56 -17.10 -55.50
C ARG A 10 -9.70 -16.53 -54.69
N ASP A 11 -10.80 -17.27 -54.69
CA ASP A 11 -11.94 -17.09 -53.81
C ASP A 11 -11.54 -17.40 -52.36
N TYR A 12 -11.67 -16.41 -51.48
CA TYR A 12 -11.51 -16.58 -50.05
C TYR A 12 -12.89 -16.80 -49.43
N GLN A 13 -13.24 -18.05 -49.16
CA GLN A 13 -14.43 -18.41 -48.40
C GLN A 13 -14.20 -18.04 -46.92
N GLY A 14 -14.88 -16.97 -46.47
CA GLY A 14 -14.91 -16.56 -45.08
C GLY A 14 -15.80 -17.50 -44.25
N SER A 15 -15.18 -18.28 -43.35
CA SER A 15 -15.91 -19.06 -42.36
C SER A 15 -16.54 -18.12 -41.33
N ALA A 16 -17.87 -18.15 -41.24
CA ALA A 16 -18.63 -17.51 -40.18
C ALA A 16 -18.34 -18.20 -38.83
N LEU A 17 -17.42 -17.62 -38.05
CA LEU A 17 -17.29 -17.95 -36.64
C LEU A 17 -18.43 -17.26 -35.87
N ALA A 18 -19.31 -18.09 -35.33
CA ALA A 18 -20.39 -17.71 -34.43
C ALA A 18 -19.83 -16.84 -33.29
N SER A 19 -20.15 -15.55 -33.32
CA SER A 19 -19.97 -14.65 -32.18
C SER A 19 -20.92 -15.09 -31.08
N SER A 20 -20.42 -15.85 -30.12
CA SER A 20 -21.09 -16.08 -28.84
C SER A 20 -21.18 -14.74 -28.10
N HIS A 21 -22.30 -14.05 -28.29
CA HIS A 21 -22.70 -12.91 -27.47
C HIS A 21 -22.82 -13.37 -26.02
N LEU A 22 -21.77 -13.16 -25.23
CA LEU A 22 -21.87 -13.11 -23.78
C LEU A 22 -22.70 -11.88 -23.42
N THR A 23 -24.02 -12.05 -23.35
CA THR A 23 -24.92 -11.16 -22.63
C THR A 23 -24.50 -11.22 -21.17
N VAL A 24 -23.63 -10.28 -20.78
CA VAL A 24 -23.30 -10.06 -19.37
C VAL A 24 -24.54 -9.43 -18.75
N ASP A 25 -25.39 -10.30 -18.21
CA ASP A 25 -26.56 -9.94 -17.45
C ASP A 25 -26.17 -8.87 -16.41
N SER A 26 -26.82 -7.71 -16.50
CA SER A 26 -26.49 -6.53 -15.68
C SER A 26 -27.00 -6.65 -14.25
N THR A 27 -27.63 -7.78 -13.92
CA THR A 27 -28.15 -8.11 -12.62
C THR A 27 -27.03 -8.64 -11.71
N ALA A 28 -26.75 -7.86 -10.66
CA ALA A 28 -25.98 -8.23 -9.48
C ALA A 28 -24.52 -8.70 -9.70
N VAL A 29 -23.65 -7.79 -10.15
CA VAL A 29 -22.23 -7.90 -9.80
C VAL A 29 -22.09 -7.74 -8.28
N ASN A 30 -22.14 -8.85 -7.55
CA ASN A 30 -21.95 -8.89 -6.10
C ASN A 30 -20.48 -8.52 -5.80
N PRO A 31 -20.20 -7.38 -5.14
CA PRO A 31 -18.84 -6.96 -4.81
C PRO A 31 -18.09 -8.00 -3.96
N GLN A 32 -18.81 -8.81 -3.17
CA GLN A 32 -18.22 -9.88 -2.37
C GLN A 32 -17.68 -11.00 -3.26
N ASN A 33 -18.38 -11.38 -4.34
CA ASN A 33 -17.91 -12.39 -5.29
C ASN A 33 -16.61 -11.95 -5.96
N ILE A 34 -16.53 -10.69 -6.39
CA ILE A 34 -15.28 -10.17 -6.99
C ILE A 34 -14.14 -10.26 -5.98
N LEU A 35 -14.33 -9.81 -4.75
CA LEU A 35 -13.27 -9.82 -3.73
C LEU A 35 -12.88 -11.24 -3.30
N SER A 36 -13.81 -12.19 -3.27
CA SER A 36 -13.53 -13.61 -3.00
C SER A 36 -12.76 -14.29 -4.15
N GLN A 37 -12.97 -13.84 -5.39
CA GLN A 37 -12.24 -14.29 -6.57
C GLN A 37 -10.87 -13.63 -6.72
N LEU A 38 -10.61 -12.56 -5.98
CA LEU A 38 -9.27 -12.00 -5.84
C LEU A 38 -8.45 -12.89 -4.88
N LYS A 39 -8.09 -14.09 -5.33
CA LYS A 39 -6.90 -14.78 -4.81
C LYS A 39 -5.70 -13.91 -5.18
N LEU A 40 -5.39 -12.96 -4.31
CA LEU A 40 -4.24 -12.07 -4.46
C LEU A 40 -3.00 -12.94 -4.16
N PRO A 41 -2.15 -13.27 -5.16
CA PRO A 41 -0.89 -13.93 -4.85
C PRO A 41 -0.06 -13.02 -3.94
N ASP A 42 0.86 -13.61 -3.17
CA ASP A 42 1.80 -12.82 -2.40
C ASP A 42 2.50 -11.84 -3.37
N PRO A 43 2.40 -10.52 -3.14
CA PRO A 43 3.10 -9.56 -3.99
C PRO A 43 4.59 -9.88 -3.90
N LEU A 44 5.24 -9.93 -5.07
CA LEU A 44 6.68 -10.11 -5.20
C LEU A 44 7.39 -9.19 -4.19
N GLU A 45 8.26 -9.74 -3.35
CA GLU A 45 9.19 -8.97 -2.52
C GLU A 45 10.19 -8.27 -3.45
N GLY A 46 9.74 -7.23 -4.12
CA GLY A 46 10.61 -6.38 -4.93
C GLY A 46 11.57 -5.62 -4.03
N LYS A 47 12.81 -5.45 -4.52
CA LYS A 47 13.86 -4.58 -3.97
C LYS A 47 13.32 -3.17 -3.68
N ASN A 48 12.77 -2.96 -2.49
CA ASN A 48 12.51 -1.64 -1.94
C ASN A 48 13.49 -1.46 -0.79
N THR A 49 14.74 -1.12 -1.13
CA THR A 49 15.54 -0.33 -0.20
C THR A 49 14.81 1.00 -0.08
N ALA A 50 14.00 1.15 0.96
CA ALA A 50 13.26 2.39 1.18
C ALA A 50 14.30 3.51 1.33
N GLN A 51 14.37 4.40 0.33
CA GLN A 51 15.28 5.52 0.39
C GLN A 51 14.69 6.59 1.31
N GLU A 52 15.48 7.01 2.29
CA GLU A 52 15.14 8.14 3.15
C GLU A 52 15.23 9.43 2.32
N ARG A 53 14.07 10.03 2.04
CA ARG A 53 13.92 11.15 1.11
C ARG A 53 13.48 12.44 1.78
N PHE A 54 13.03 12.38 3.02
CA PHE A 54 12.45 13.52 3.70
C PHE A 54 13.17 13.81 5.02
N LEU A 55 13.46 15.09 5.29
CA LEU A 55 14.06 15.56 6.53
C LEU A 55 13.02 16.35 7.33
N LEU A 56 12.86 16.00 8.61
CA LEU A 56 12.04 16.73 9.57
C LEU A 56 12.66 16.62 10.96
N ASN A 57 12.87 17.76 11.63
CA ASN A 57 13.51 17.85 12.96
C ASN A 57 14.82 17.05 13.10
N GLY A 58 15.68 17.06 12.06
CA GLY A 58 16.95 16.34 12.08
C GLY A 58 16.85 14.84 11.74
N HIS A 59 15.64 14.27 11.62
CA HIS A 59 15.43 12.86 11.26
C HIS A 59 15.11 12.69 9.78
N ARG A 60 15.66 11.63 9.18
CA ARG A 60 15.42 11.26 7.77
C ARG A 60 14.37 10.16 7.68
N PHE A 61 13.40 10.30 6.78
CA PHE A 61 12.23 9.43 6.61
C PHE A 61 11.99 9.00 5.17
N CYS A 62 11.36 7.84 4.98
CA CYS A 62 11.06 7.30 3.64
C CYS A 62 9.82 7.99 3.01
N SER A 63 8.96 8.59 3.83
CA SER A 63 7.80 9.36 3.40
C SER A 63 7.46 10.55 4.32
N ARG A 64 6.78 11.56 3.77
CA ARG A 64 6.25 12.71 4.55
C ARG A 64 5.25 12.26 5.63
N SER A 65 4.47 11.21 5.35
CA SER A 65 3.50 10.69 6.32
C SER A 65 4.16 10.01 7.50
N GLU A 66 5.19 9.20 7.24
CA GLU A 66 6.01 8.57 8.27
C GLU A 66 6.72 9.62 9.13
N ALA A 67 7.29 10.66 8.52
CA ALA A 67 7.84 11.80 9.25
C ALA A 67 6.81 12.43 10.20
N ALA A 68 5.60 12.71 9.70
CA ALA A 68 4.52 13.23 10.54
C ALA A 68 4.12 12.25 11.66
N CYS A 69 4.10 10.93 11.40
CA CYS A 69 3.85 9.93 12.43
C CYS A 69 4.89 10.01 13.54
N GLY A 70 6.18 9.98 13.18
CA GLY A 70 7.27 9.99 14.14
C GLY A 70 7.24 11.19 15.08
N ILE A 71 7.06 12.39 14.51
CA ILE A 71 7.00 13.63 15.32
C ILE A 71 5.77 13.66 16.23
N LEU A 72 4.61 13.15 15.77
CA LEU A 72 3.41 13.12 16.61
C LEU A 72 3.49 12.05 17.69
N LEU A 73 4.13 10.91 17.43
CA LEU A 73 4.38 9.88 18.43
C LEU A 73 5.29 10.43 19.55
N GLU A 74 6.39 11.09 19.20
CA GLU A 74 7.30 11.73 20.17
C GLU A 74 6.61 12.85 20.96
N LYS A 75 5.75 13.64 20.31
CA LYS A 75 5.01 14.72 20.97
C LYS A 75 3.99 14.20 21.99
N TYR A 76 3.23 13.16 21.65
CA TYR A 76 2.04 12.77 22.40
C TYR A 76 2.17 11.49 23.23
N ILE A 77 3.18 10.66 23.00
CA ILE A 77 3.40 9.45 23.80
C ILE A 77 4.54 9.70 24.79
N PRO A 78 4.24 9.84 26.10
CA PRO A 78 5.26 10.02 27.12
C PRO A 78 6.34 8.94 27.06
N GLY A 79 7.61 9.35 27.02
CA GLY A 79 8.76 8.46 26.93
C GLY A 79 9.05 7.91 25.54
N PHE A 80 8.31 8.31 24.50
CA PHE A 80 8.70 8.03 23.12
C PHE A 80 9.69 9.10 22.65
N THR A 81 10.85 8.66 22.16
CA THR A 81 11.85 9.54 21.53
C THR A 81 12.28 8.93 20.22
N LEU A 82 12.43 9.71 19.16
CA LEU A 82 12.89 9.24 17.86
C LEU A 82 14.37 8.89 17.89
N THR A 83 14.66 7.60 17.99
CA THR A 83 16.02 7.07 17.96
C THR A 83 16.09 5.96 16.91
N LYS A 84 16.81 6.25 15.81
CA LYS A 84 16.94 5.34 14.66
C LYS A 84 17.54 4.00 15.11
N GLY A 85 16.96 2.90 14.64
CA GLY A 85 17.33 1.55 15.03
C GLY A 85 16.70 1.06 16.33
N ILE A 86 16.16 1.96 17.17
CA ILE A 86 15.62 1.62 18.50
C ILE A 86 14.09 1.80 18.53
N THR A 87 13.61 3.01 18.27
CA THR A 87 12.18 3.37 18.27
C THR A 87 11.68 3.78 16.89
N TYR A 88 12.59 4.00 15.94
CA TYR A 88 12.31 4.42 14.56
C TYR A 88 13.17 3.61 13.57
N GLN A 89 12.60 3.14 12.45
CA GLN A 89 13.29 2.26 11.48
C GLN A 89 13.97 1.08 12.17
N VAL A 90 13.19 0.37 12.99
CA VAL A 90 13.70 -0.67 13.89
C VAL A 90 13.95 -1.95 13.10
N PRO A 91 15.17 -2.49 13.08
CA PRO A 91 15.48 -3.75 12.41
C PRO A 91 14.66 -4.89 13.02
N ILE A 92 13.96 -5.66 12.20
CA ILE A 92 13.13 -6.81 12.62
C ILE A 92 13.58 -8.13 12.00
N GLY A 93 14.60 -8.13 11.14
CA GLY A 93 15.13 -9.32 10.50
C GLY A 93 15.94 -9.00 9.25
N ILE A 94 16.44 -10.04 8.59
CA ILE A 94 17.19 -9.97 7.34
C ILE A 94 16.46 -10.80 6.29
N SER A 95 16.29 -10.28 5.08
CA SER A 95 15.69 -11.03 3.97
C SER A 95 16.64 -12.10 3.42
N PRO A 96 16.15 -13.08 2.64
CA PRO A 96 17.00 -14.08 1.99
C PRO A 96 18.13 -13.48 1.15
N GLU A 97 17.93 -12.28 0.61
CA GLU A 97 18.91 -11.53 -0.20
C GLU A 97 19.90 -10.71 0.65
N GLY A 98 19.86 -10.84 1.99
CA GLY A 98 20.76 -10.12 2.90
C GLY A 98 20.34 -8.68 3.23
N HIS A 99 19.12 -8.27 2.89
CA HIS A 99 18.65 -6.91 3.19
C HIS A 99 17.99 -6.83 4.57
N VAL A 100 18.39 -5.85 5.39
CA VAL A 100 17.73 -5.57 6.66
C VAL A 100 16.28 -5.15 6.42
N ARG A 101 15.35 -5.86 7.04
CA ARG A 101 13.93 -5.49 7.11
C ARG A 101 13.73 -4.64 8.35
N THR A 102 13.15 -3.46 8.20
CA THR A 102 12.81 -2.56 9.32
C THR A 102 11.31 -2.43 9.47
N VAL A 103 10.84 -2.09 10.66
CA VAL A 103 9.49 -1.56 10.98
C VAL A 103 9.59 -0.08 11.30
N ASP A 104 8.56 0.70 11.00
CA ASP A 104 8.61 2.15 11.08
C ASP A 104 8.85 2.63 12.51
N PHE A 105 8.11 2.11 13.50
CA PHE A 105 8.27 2.51 14.91
C PHE A 105 8.12 1.36 15.90
N ARG A 106 8.73 1.54 17.09
CA ARG A 106 8.57 0.67 18.27
C ARG A 106 8.36 1.50 19.53
N PHE A 107 7.42 1.07 20.36
CA PHE A 107 7.26 1.57 21.73
C PHE A 107 6.87 0.41 22.65
N LYS A 108 7.68 0.14 23.68
CA LYS A 108 7.52 -1.03 24.57
C LYS A 108 7.36 -2.32 23.74
N ASP A 109 6.30 -3.10 24.01
CA ASP A 109 5.95 -4.33 23.30
C ASP A 109 5.03 -4.09 22.10
N THR A 110 5.03 -2.89 21.53
CA THR A 110 4.20 -2.54 20.35
C THR A 110 5.08 -2.06 19.19
N LEU A 111 4.90 -2.70 18.04
CA LEU A 111 5.46 -2.32 16.75
C LEU A 111 4.38 -1.62 15.93
N ILE A 112 4.70 -0.51 15.29
CA ILE A 112 3.76 0.33 14.55
C ILE A 112 4.29 0.52 13.13
N GLU A 113 3.46 0.20 12.12
CA GLU A 113 3.79 0.41 10.71
C GLU A 113 2.80 1.36 10.04
N PHE A 114 3.30 2.40 9.37
CA PHE A 114 2.51 3.27 8.51
C PHE A 114 2.55 2.83 7.05
N HIS A 115 1.54 2.04 6.64
CA HIS A 115 1.44 1.52 5.28
C HIS A 115 0.07 1.87 4.65
N PRO A 116 -0.05 3.01 3.94
CA PRO A 116 -1.28 3.40 3.26
C PRO A 116 -1.52 2.52 2.01
N PRO A 117 -2.52 1.63 1.99
CA PRO A 117 -2.69 0.70 0.88
C PRO A 117 -3.04 1.42 -0.42
N ARG A 118 -2.21 1.20 -1.44
CA ARG A 118 -2.29 1.82 -2.76
C ARG A 118 -3.01 0.90 -3.72
N ILE A 119 -4.26 1.23 -4.03
CA ILE A 119 -5.04 0.52 -5.06
C ILE A 119 -4.47 0.81 -6.47
N TRP A 120 -3.88 1.98 -6.68
CA TRP A 120 -3.30 2.42 -7.94
C TRP A 120 -1.99 3.17 -7.70
N SER A 121 -1.00 3.01 -8.59
CA SER A 121 0.11 3.96 -8.74
C SER A 121 0.00 4.70 -10.07
N ARG A 122 0.43 5.98 -10.09
CA ARG A 122 0.17 6.93 -11.17
C ARG A 122 0.90 6.66 -12.49
N VAL A 123 1.95 5.82 -12.51
CA VAL A 123 2.85 5.77 -13.67
C VAL A 123 3.05 4.36 -14.23
N THR A 124 3.43 3.36 -13.44
CA THR A 124 3.73 2.01 -13.98
C THR A 124 3.59 0.87 -12.98
N ARG A 125 3.30 1.15 -11.71
CA ARG A 125 3.31 0.14 -10.64
C ARG A 125 1.89 -0.31 -10.32
N LEU A 126 1.74 -1.58 -9.98
CA LEU A 126 0.45 -2.18 -9.61
C LEU A 126 -0.08 -1.67 -8.25
N GLY A 127 0.61 -0.74 -7.60
CA GLY A 127 0.35 -0.40 -6.20
C GLY A 127 0.65 -1.64 -5.34
N ASP A 128 -0.23 -1.90 -4.38
CA ASP A 128 -0.20 -3.15 -3.60
C ASP A 128 -1.08 -4.24 -4.22
N ILE A 129 -1.66 -3.99 -5.41
CA ILE A 129 -2.35 -5.02 -6.18
C ILE A 129 -1.29 -5.96 -6.76
N PRO A 130 -1.38 -7.27 -6.53
CA PRO A 130 -0.28 -8.19 -6.84
C PRO A 130 -0.12 -8.49 -8.33
N THR A 131 -1.18 -8.37 -9.15
CA THR A 131 -1.11 -8.73 -10.58
C THR A 131 -1.73 -7.69 -11.50
N ARG A 132 -1.12 -7.52 -12.69
CA ARG A 132 -1.61 -6.63 -13.76
C ARG A 132 -3.02 -7.00 -14.24
N LYS A 133 -3.32 -8.31 -14.31
CA LYS A 133 -4.65 -8.82 -14.66
C LYS A 133 -5.70 -8.36 -13.64
N THR A 134 -5.41 -8.49 -12.35
CA THR A 134 -6.29 -8.03 -11.26
C THR A 134 -6.49 -6.53 -11.29
N ALA A 135 -5.40 -5.77 -11.41
CA ALA A 135 -5.43 -4.32 -11.52
C ALA A 135 -6.30 -3.86 -12.71
N ARG A 136 -6.17 -4.50 -13.89
CA ARG A 136 -6.98 -4.19 -15.07
C ARG A 136 -8.47 -4.48 -14.84
N LYS A 137 -8.82 -5.65 -14.28
CA LYS A 137 -10.21 -6.01 -13.96
C LYS A 137 -10.84 -5.02 -12.99
N LEU A 138 -10.14 -4.70 -11.90
CA LEU A 138 -10.60 -3.75 -10.90
C LEU A 138 -10.76 -2.34 -11.48
N ARG A 139 -9.86 -1.92 -12.39
CA ARG A 139 -9.96 -0.62 -13.05
C ARG A 139 -11.18 -0.57 -13.95
N LYS A 140 -11.40 -1.61 -14.77
CA LYS A 140 -12.61 -1.72 -15.59
C LYS A 140 -13.87 -1.65 -14.72
N LEU A 141 -13.91 -2.37 -13.60
CA LEU A 141 -15.04 -2.33 -12.66
C LEU A 141 -15.27 -0.92 -12.10
N LEU A 142 -14.23 -0.29 -11.53
CA LEU A 142 -14.35 1.00 -10.83
C LEU A 142 -14.55 2.20 -11.76
N TYR A 143 -14.22 2.08 -13.05
CA TYR A 143 -14.25 3.20 -14.01
C TYR A 143 -15.17 2.97 -15.22
N SER A 144 -15.89 1.83 -15.32
CA SER A 144 -16.83 1.54 -16.43
C SER A 144 -18.05 2.46 -16.54
N GLY A 145 -18.21 3.48 -15.68
CA GLY A 145 -19.43 4.28 -15.57
C GLY A 145 -20.61 3.54 -14.89
N LYS A 146 -20.64 2.20 -14.92
CA LYS A 146 -21.78 1.37 -14.48
C LYS A 146 -22.03 1.32 -12.96
N LEU A 147 -21.04 1.69 -12.13
CA LEU A 147 -21.17 1.61 -10.67
C LEU A 147 -21.50 2.98 -10.04
N PRO A 148 -22.50 3.04 -9.14
CA PRO A 148 -22.73 4.23 -8.30
C PRO A 148 -21.51 4.63 -7.48
N LYS A 149 -21.33 5.94 -7.23
CA LYS A 149 -20.21 6.51 -6.46
C LYS A 149 -20.08 5.88 -5.06
N LYS A 150 -21.21 5.66 -4.36
CA LYS A 150 -21.26 5.00 -3.05
C LYS A 150 -20.70 3.56 -3.10
N LYS A 151 -21.11 2.76 -4.08
CA LYS A 151 -20.59 1.39 -4.29
C LYS A 151 -19.09 1.40 -4.60
N LYS A 152 -18.62 2.33 -5.45
CA LYS A 152 -17.17 2.48 -5.74
C LYS A 152 -16.37 2.82 -4.47
N LYS A 153 -16.89 3.68 -3.59
CA LYS A 153 -16.27 4.01 -2.30
C LYS A 153 -16.16 2.77 -1.41
N MET A 154 -17.26 2.04 -1.22
CA MET A 154 -17.28 0.81 -0.42
C MET A 154 -16.30 -0.25 -0.95
N ILE A 155 -16.23 -0.46 -2.27
CA ILE A 155 -15.28 -1.40 -2.88
C ILE A 155 -13.84 -1.00 -2.58
N ARG A 156 -13.50 0.30 -2.69
CA ARG A 156 -12.14 0.79 -2.40
C ARG A 156 -11.78 0.62 -0.93
N GLU A 157 -12.71 0.90 -0.02
CA GLU A 157 -12.51 0.74 1.42
C GLU A 157 -12.29 -0.73 1.78
N LYS A 158 -13.14 -1.63 1.27
CA LYS A 158 -12.98 -3.07 1.51
C LYS A 158 -11.68 -3.61 0.92
N LEU A 159 -11.29 -3.14 -0.26
CA LEU A 159 -10.02 -3.53 -0.86
C LEU A 159 -8.81 -3.04 -0.05
N ARG A 160 -8.83 -1.79 0.46
CA ARG A 160 -7.77 -1.29 1.35
C ARG A 160 -7.65 -2.15 2.60
N SER A 161 -8.78 -2.53 3.20
CA SER A 161 -8.80 -3.42 4.36
C SER A 161 -8.13 -4.76 4.05
N ILE A 162 -8.49 -5.40 2.93
CA ILE A 162 -7.87 -6.68 2.50
C ILE A 162 -6.36 -6.53 2.30
N LEU A 163 -5.93 -5.49 1.56
CA LEU A 163 -4.50 -5.24 1.30
C LEU A 163 -3.73 -4.97 2.59
N LYS A 164 -4.31 -4.22 3.52
CA LYS A 164 -3.75 -3.96 4.85
C LYS A 164 -3.60 -5.26 5.65
N THR A 165 -4.60 -6.13 5.67
CA THR A 165 -4.52 -7.43 6.35
C THR A 165 -3.43 -8.32 5.74
N GLN A 166 -3.30 -8.35 4.42
CA GLN A 166 -2.24 -9.13 3.76
C GLN A 166 -0.86 -8.58 4.11
N TYR A 167 -0.70 -7.26 4.08
CA TYR A 167 0.52 -6.60 4.49
C TYR A 167 0.87 -6.94 5.96
N TRP A 168 -0.10 -6.84 6.87
CA TRP A 168 0.06 -7.24 8.26
C TRP A 168 0.53 -8.69 8.40
N LYS A 169 -0.11 -9.65 7.70
CA LYS A 169 0.27 -11.07 7.78
C LYS A 169 1.71 -11.30 7.34
N ARG A 170 2.14 -10.66 6.26
CA ARG A 170 3.53 -10.75 5.77
C ARG A 170 4.51 -10.20 6.80
N ARG A 171 4.24 -9.01 7.34
CA ARG A 171 5.10 -8.36 8.34
C ARG A 171 5.17 -9.16 9.64
N ARG A 172 4.04 -9.72 10.07
CA ARG A 172 3.96 -10.62 11.22
C ARG A 172 4.86 -11.85 11.03
N LYS A 173 4.81 -12.50 9.87
CA LYS A 173 5.69 -13.63 9.55
C LYS A 173 7.17 -13.28 9.67
N VAL A 174 7.58 -12.09 9.19
CA VAL A 174 8.97 -11.61 9.33
C VAL A 174 9.34 -11.43 10.80
N ILE A 175 8.48 -10.76 11.58
CA ILE A 175 8.67 -10.53 13.02
C ILE A 175 8.80 -11.86 13.77
N ASP A 176 7.92 -12.82 13.47
CA ASP A 176 7.92 -14.15 14.10
C ASP A 176 9.21 -14.92 13.79
N SER A 177 9.68 -14.86 12.54
CA SER A 177 10.92 -15.55 12.14
C SER A 177 12.19 -14.94 12.75
N GLY A 178 12.14 -13.66 13.16
CA GLY A 178 13.29 -12.96 13.74
C GLY A 178 13.53 -13.24 15.23
N GLY A 179 12.57 -13.83 15.94
CA GLY A 179 12.65 -14.20 17.36
C GLY A 179 12.60 -13.04 18.36
N VAL A 180 13.33 -11.95 18.12
CA VAL A 180 13.48 -10.83 19.08
C VAL A 180 12.15 -10.15 19.40
N PHE A 181 11.29 -9.98 18.39
CA PHE A 181 10.04 -9.23 18.51
C PHE A 181 8.78 -10.11 18.44
N GLN A 182 8.93 -11.44 18.59
CA GLN A 182 7.82 -12.38 18.46
C GLN A 182 6.70 -12.14 19.49
N HIS A 183 7.03 -11.57 20.65
CA HIS A 183 6.05 -11.24 21.69
C HIS A 183 5.37 -9.88 21.47
N CYS A 184 5.94 -9.01 20.62
CA CYS A 184 5.41 -7.67 20.42
C CYS A 184 4.11 -7.69 19.61
N LYS A 185 3.17 -6.80 19.92
CA LYS A 185 1.98 -6.54 19.10
C LYS A 185 2.35 -5.75 17.85
N LEU A 186 1.87 -6.17 16.68
CA LEU A 186 2.01 -5.39 15.43
C LEU A 186 0.72 -4.63 15.11
N ILE A 187 0.81 -3.30 15.05
CA ILE A 187 -0.26 -2.41 14.60
C ILE A 187 0.14 -1.83 13.24
N VAL A 188 -0.59 -2.21 12.19
CA VAL A 188 -0.45 -1.55 10.88
C VAL A 188 -1.52 -0.47 10.81
N ILE A 189 -1.16 0.72 10.36
CA ILE A 189 -2.06 1.87 10.15
C ILE A 189 -1.92 2.37 8.71
N GLY A 190 -3.03 2.76 8.10
CA GLY A 190 -3.08 3.17 6.70
C GLY A 190 -3.33 4.68 6.50
N ASN A 191 -3.62 5.42 7.56
CA ASN A 191 -3.91 6.85 7.53
C ASN A 191 -3.79 7.49 8.92
N ALA A 192 -3.84 8.82 8.98
CA ALA A 192 -3.70 9.58 10.22
C ALA A 192 -4.83 9.32 11.24
N LYS A 193 -6.05 9.03 10.78
CA LYS A 193 -7.17 8.69 11.67
C LYS A 193 -6.90 7.36 12.39
N GLU A 194 -6.40 6.36 11.68
CA GLU A 194 -6.00 5.09 12.28
C GLU A 194 -4.80 5.23 13.22
N LEU A 195 -3.84 6.12 12.93
CA LEU A 195 -2.77 6.47 13.88
C LEU A 195 -3.36 6.99 15.19
N TYR A 196 -4.31 7.92 15.11
CA TYR A 196 -4.97 8.48 16.28
C TYR A 196 -5.75 7.40 17.07
N GLU A 197 -6.65 6.69 16.39
CA GLU A 197 -7.59 5.77 17.04
C GLU A 197 -6.94 4.48 17.54
N GLN A 198 -5.96 3.93 16.81
CA GLN A 198 -5.39 2.60 17.09
C GLN A 198 -4.06 2.67 17.85
N VAL A 199 -3.40 3.82 17.84
CA VAL A 199 -2.09 4.01 18.49
C VAL A 199 -2.21 5.04 19.59
N LEU A 200 -2.57 6.28 19.27
CA LEU A 200 -2.53 7.36 20.27
C LEU A 200 -3.52 7.16 21.41
N LEU A 201 -4.79 6.89 21.10
CA LEU A 201 -5.82 6.63 22.13
C LEU A 201 -5.54 5.38 22.97
N VAL A 202 -4.73 4.45 22.45
CA VAL A 202 -4.39 3.20 23.15
C VAL A 202 -3.15 3.38 24.03
N LEU A 203 -2.13 4.09 23.53
CA LEU A 203 -0.82 4.19 24.19
C LEU A 203 -0.70 5.40 25.11
N ALA A 204 -1.46 6.48 24.86
CA ALA A 204 -1.41 7.71 25.66
C ALA A 204 -2.77 8.45 25.63
N PRO A 205 -3.87 7.85 26.14
CA PRO A 205 -5.20 8.44 26.09
C PRO A 205 -5.29 9.82 26.77
N GLU A 206 -4.57 10.02 27.88
CA GLU A 206 -4.57 11.27 28.64
C GLU A 206 -3.88 12.44 27.90
N ASN A 207 -3.00 12.12 26.96
CA ASN A 207 -2.25 13.11 26.17
C ASN A 207 -2.85 13.31 24.77
N ALA A 208 -3.90 12.56 24.41
CA ALA A 208 -4.49 12.62 23.09
C ALA A 208 -5.26 13.95 22.90
N PRO A 209 -4.89 14.80 21.92
CA PRO A 209 -5.64 16.00 21.62
C PRO A 209 -6.96 15.64 20.92
N PRO A 210 -7.94 16.53 20.78
CA PRO A 210 -9.09 16.28 19.92
C PRO A 210 -8.68 15.82 18.50
N LEU A 211 -9.41 14.85 17.93
CA LEU A 211 -9.07 14.25 16.63
C LEU A 211 -8.84 15.31 15.53
N GLU A 212 -9.66 16.35 15.48
CA GLU A 212 -9.52 17.43 14.49
C GLU A 212 -8.19 18.19 14.62
N THR A 213 -7.76 18.46 15.85
CA THR A 213 -6.46 19.06 16.16
C THR A 213 -5.34 18.13 15.69
N PHE A 214 -5.42 16.84 16.03
CA PHE A 214 -4.44 15.85 15.58
C PHE A 214 -4.29 15.81 14.05
N LEU A 215 -5.41 15.74 13.33
CA LEU A 215 -5.41 15.67 11.86
C LEU A 215 -4.85 16.95 11.21
N ARG A 216 -5.11 18.12 11.81
CA ARG A 216 -4.55 19.39 11.37
C ARG A 216 -3.04 19.41 11.55
N GLU A 217 -2.55 18.98 12.70
CA GLU A 217 -1.11 18.89 12.99
C GLU A 217 -0.41 17.90 12.06
N PHE A 218 -0.98 16.71 11.86
CA PHE A 218 -0.46 15.71 10.92
C PHE A 218 -0.28 16.30 9.52
N SER A 219 -1.32 16.98 9.02
CA SER A 219 -1.31 17.62 7.70
C SER A 219 -0.28 18.76 7.62
N SER A 220 -0.12 19.52 8.71
CA SER A 220 0.88 20.60 8.81
C SER A 220 2.31 20.04 8.75
N LEU A 221 2.60 18.97 9.50
CA LEU A 221 3.91 18.32 9.51
C LEU A 221 4.30 17.74 8.16
N GLN A 222 3.35 17.13 7.44
CA GLN A 222 3.60 16.65 6.08
C GLN A 222 4.04 17.77 5.14
N LYS A 223 3.51 19.00 5.31
CA LYS A 223 3.88 20.17 4.49
C LYS A 223 5.26 20.73 4.88
N LYS A 224 5.67 20.58 6.15
CA LYS A 224 6.96 21.06 6.67
C LYS A 224 8.14 20.14 6.29
N CYS A 225 7.89 18.90 5.89
CA CYS A 225 8.92 17.96 5.46
C CYS A 225 9.70 18.51 4.25
N LYS A 226 11.01 18.65 4.39
CA LYS A 226 11.91 19.02 3.29
C LYS A 226 12.42 17.77 2.59
N GLU A 227 12.75 17.87 1.30
CA GLU A 227 13.44 16.79 0.62
C GLU A 227 14.90 16.73 1.08
N CYS A 228 15.42 15.52 1.28
CA CYS A 228 16.81 15.33 1.63
C CYS A 228 17.70 15.68 0.42
N PRO A 229 18.81 16.41 0.62
CA PRO A 229 19.82 16.53 -0.42
C PRO A 229 20.37 15.14 -0.79
N PRO A 230 20.75 14.91 -2.06
CA PRO A 230 21.32 13.65 -2.48
C PRO A 230 22.60 13.33 -1.69
N PRO A 231 22.89 12.05 -1.41
CA PRO A 231 23.96 11.62 -0.51
C PRO A 231 25.40 11.98 -0.94
N HIS A 232 25.57 12.64 -2.10
CA HIS A 232 26.88 13.03 -2.67
C HIS A 232 27.02 14.55 -2.86
N ALA A 233 26.17 15.36 -2.23
CA ALA A 233 26.20 16.83 -2.35
C ALA A 233 26.77 17.54 -1.11
N ALA A 234 27.55 16.83 -0.28
CA ALA A 234 28.21 17.36 0.91
C ALA A 234 29.70 17.03 0.87
#